data_AF-A0A7C2Z759-F1
#
_entry.id   AF-A0A7C2Z759-F1
#
_cell.length_a   1.000
_cell.length_b   1.000
_cell.length_c   1.000
_cell.angle_alpha   90.00
_cell.angle_beta   90.00
_cell.angle_gamma   90.00
#
_symmetry.space_group_name_H-M   'P 1'
#
loop_
_entity.id
_entity.type
_entity.pdbx_description
1 polymer ?
#
loop_
_entity_poly.entity_id
_entity_poly.type
_entity_poly.pdbx_seq_one_letter_code
_entity_poly.pdbx_strand_id
1 'polypeptide(L)' 'MRIPNELRYSRTDEWVRVEGDEAVIGITDYAQSEL' A
#
# COMPACT_ATOMS: atom_id res chain seq x y z
N MET A 1 1.66 -9.94 -12.18
CA MET A 1 1.35 -8.98 -11.11
C MET A 1 -0.11 -8.54 -11.25
N ARG A 2 -0.98 -8.84 -10.28
CA ARG A 2 -2.37 -8.33 -10.26
C ARG A 2 -2.37 -7.08 -9.37
N ILE A 3 -2.55 -5.91 -9.96
CA ILE A 3 -2.61 -4.63 -9.24
C ILE A 3 -4.09 -4.34 -8.96
N PRO A 4 -4.56 -4.36 -7.70
CA PRO A 4 -5.95 -4.02 -7.36
C PRO A 4 -6.23 -2.54 -7.63
N ASN A 5 -7.33 -2.24 -8.34
CA ASN A 5 -7.73 -0.88 -8.75
C ASN A 5 -8.14 0.04 -7.57
N GLU A 6 -8.24 -0.51 -6.38
CA GLU A 6 -8.72 0.15 -5.16
C GLU A 6 -7.58 0.65 -4.25
N LEU A 7 -6.33 0.42 -4.63
CA LEU A 7 -5.16 0.86 -3.87
C LEU A 7 -4.55 2.13 -4.48
N ARG A 8 -4.35 3.15 -3.62
CA ARG A 8 -3.57 4.36 -3.95
C ARG A 8 -2.14 4.12 -3.46
N TYR A 9 -1.18 4.21 -4.37
CA TYR A 9 0.24 3.99 -4.09
C TYR A 9 0.98 5.32 -3.93
N SER A 10 1.82 5.45 -2.90
CA SER A 10 2.78 6.56 -2.81
C SER A 10 4.05 6.23 -3.63
N ARG A 11 4.88 7.24 -3.92
CA ARG A 11 6.20 7.05 -4.54
C ARG A 11 7.22 6.36 -3.61
N THR A 12 6.84 6.07 -2.36
CA THR A 12 7.69 5.50 -1.31
C THR A 12 7.36 4.05 -0.98
N ASP A 13 6.78 3.30 -1.94
CA ASP A 13 6.43 1.89 -1.76
C ASP A 13 5.52 1.62 -0.53
N GLU A 14 4.73 2.62 -0.15
CA GLU A 14 3.74 2.56 0.92
C GLU A 14 2.33 2.62 0.32
N TRP A 15 1.40 1.99 1.01
CA TRP A 15 -0.02 2.01 0.66
C TRP A 15 -0.87 2.41 1.85
N VAL A 16 -2.00 3.03 1.54
CA VAL A 16 -3.03 3.41 2.50
C VAL A 16 -4.35 2.81 2.07
N ARG A 17 -5.03 2.16 3.02
CA ARG A 17 -6.44 1.76 2.90
C ARG A 17 -7.25 2.52 3.93
N VAL A 18 -8.26 3.23 3.48
CA VAL A 18 -9.17 4.02 4.33
C VAL A 18 -10.48 3.27 4.48
N GLU A 19 -10.91 3.04 5.71
CA GLU A 19 -12.19 2.43 6.07
C GLU A 19 -12.91 3.33 7.08
N GLY A 20 -13.87 4.13 6.61
CA GLY A 20 -14.58 5.12 7.43
C GLY A 20 -13.63 6.21 7.93
N ASP A 21 -13.50 6.31 9.26
CA ASP A 21 -12.63 7.29 9.94
C ASP A 21 -11.25 6.72 10.29
N GLU A 22 -10.99 5.44 9.98
CA GLU A 22 -9.72 4.78 10.24
C GLU A 22 -8.92 4.54 8.96
N ALA A 23 -7.59 4.63 9.06
CA ALA A 23 -6.67 4.36 7.96
C ALA A 23 -5.61 3.34 8.38
N VAL A 24 -5.42 2.32 7.55
CA VAL A 24 -4.34 1.34 7.68
C VAL A 24 -3.23 1.72 6.71
N ILE A 25 -2.01 1.83 7.23
CA ILE A 25 -0.79 2.14 6.48
C ILE A 25 0.09 0.90 6.46
N GLY A 26 0.62 0.54 5.30
CA GLY A 26 1.56 -0.57 5.14
C GLY A 26 2.60 -0.31 4.07
N ILE A 27 3.63 -1.14 4.03
CA ILE A 27 4.63 -1.17 2.95
C ILE A 27 4.24 -2.21 1.90
N THR A 28 4.72 -2.05 0.67
CA THR A 28 4.46 -3.00 -0.42
C THR A 28 5.30 -4.27 -0.26
N ASP A 29 4.84 -5.33 -0.92
CA ASP A 29 5.55 -6.61 -1.05
C ASP A 29 6.93 -6.46 -1.71
N TYR A 30 7.10 -5.45 -2.57
CA TYR A 30 8.38 -5.08 -3.15
C TYR A 30 9.34 -4.52 -2.09
N ALA A 31 8.89 -3.52 -1.31
CA ALA A 31 9.70 -2.92 -0.24
C ALA A 31 10.10 -3.92 0.86
N GLN A 32 9.26 -4.91 1.17
CA GLN A 32 9.62 -5.93 2.17
C GLN A 32 10.77 -6.85 1.70
N SER A 33 11.00 -6.92 0.39
CA SER A 33 11.95 -7.85 -0.25
C SER A 33 13.31 -7.22 -0.55
N GLU A 34 13.47 -5.90 -0.33
CA GLU A 34 14.70 -5.12 -0.56
C GLU A 34 15.63 -5.10 0.68
N LEU A 35 15.78 -6.25 1.36
CA LEU A 35 16.70 -6.44 2.51
C LEU A 35 18.08 -6.97 2.10
#